data_AF-A0A914RIN6-F1
#
_entry.id   AF-A0A914RIN6-F1
#
_cell.length_a   1.000
_cell.length_b   1.000
_cell.length_c   1.000
_cell.angle_alpha   90.00
_cell.angle_beta   90.00
_cell.angle_gamma   90.00
#
_symmetry.space_group_name_H-M   'P 1'
#
loop_
_entity.id
_entity.type
_entity.pdbx_description
1 polymer ?
#
loop_
_entity_poly.entity_id
_entity_poly.type
_entity_poly.pdbx_seq_one_letter_code
_entity_poly.pdbx_strand_id
1 'polypeptide(L)'
;MDVVEIIAFYGYTVEVITVQTQDGYILHMHRIPYGKNDTVKSVMRKRPVVFFQHGLLSSTFTFTAFIFADAGFDVWMGNVRGNFYSKQHQNYSSKDEEYWQFSWDEISKYDLNAMINKVLQVTKQPDLYYIGHSQGTLIMLAKLATDEEFHLKVYNF
;
A
#
# COMPACT_ATOMS: atom_id res chain seq x y z
N MET A 1 17.51 7.94 7.50
CA MET A 1 17.01 6.56 7.50
C MET A 1 15.78 6.50 6.61
N ASP A 2 15.71 5.53 5.71
CA ASP A 2 14.49 5.28 4.94
C ASP A 2 13.42 4.58 5.79
N VAL A 3 12.22 4.38 5.25
CA VAL A 3 11.10 3.77 5.99
C VAL A 3 11.42 2.34 6.43
N VAL A 4 12.13 1.56 5.62
CA VAL A 4 12.50 0.17 5.93
C VAL A 4 13.47 0.15 7.11
N GLU A 5 14.48 1.02 7.08
CA GLU A 5 15.44 1.20 8.17
C GLU A 5 14.76 1.67 9.46
N ILE A 6 13.79 2.58 9.38
CA ILE A 6 13.02 3.03 10.55
C ILE A 6 12.22 1.87 11.15
N ILE A 7 11.50 1.10 10.34
CA ILE A 7 10.69 -0.04 10.83
C ILE A 7 11.59 -1.06 11.53
N ALA A 8 12.72 -1.42 10.91
CA ALA A 8 13.69 -2.34 11.47
C ALA A 8 14.30 -1.82 12.78
N PHE A 9 14.66 -0.52 12.84
CA PHE A 9 15.21 0.11 14.03
C PHE A 9 14.29 0.02 15.25
N TYR A 10 12.97 0.11 15.05
CA TYR A 10 11.97 -0.06 16.12
C TYR A 10 11.65 -1.52 16.46
N GLY A 11 12.35 -2.49 15.85
CA GLY A 11 12.24 -3.92 16.15
C GLY A 11 11.10 -4.64 15.44
N TYR A 12 10.50 -4.04 14.41
CA TYR A 12 9.46 -4.67 13.61
C TYR A 12 10.06 -5.36 12.38
N THR A 13 9.43 -6.45 11.95
CA THR A 13 9.68 -7.04 10.64
C THR A 13 9.07 -6.16 9.55
N VAL A 14 9.81 -5.93 8.47
CA VAL A 14 9.33 -5.23 7.27
C VAL A 14 9.61 -6.06 6.03
N GLU A 15 8.59 -6.20 5.19
CA GLU A 15 8.70 -6.79 3.86
C GLU A 15 8.48 -5.71 2.80
N VAL A 16 9.27 -5.73 1.73
CA VAL A 16 9.07 -4.89 0.55
C VAL A 16 8.39 -5.73 -0.52
N ILE A 17 7.19 -5.35 -0.92
CA ILE A 17 6.37 -6.08 -1.88
C ILE A 17 6.27 -5.28 -3.17
N THR A 18 6.85 -5.80 -4.24
CA THR A 18 6.79 -5.20 -5.57
C THR A 18 5.50 -5.58 -6.29
N VAL A 19 4.88 -4.61 -6.95
CA VAL A 19 3.72 -4.81 -7.83
C VAL A 19 3.87 -3.99 -9.11
N GLN A 20 3.45 -4.57 -10.23
CA GLN A 20 3.39 -3.87 -11.52
C GLN A 20 1.94 -3.49 -11.83
N THR A 21 1.75 -2.23 -12.21
CA THR A 21 0.47 -1.69 -12.67
C THR A 21 0.20 -2.09 -14.12
N GLN A 22 -1.06 -2.00 -14.55
CA GLN A 22 -1.45 -2.36 -15.91
C GLN A 22 -0.73 -1.53 -16.98
N ASP A 23 -0.46 -0.25 -16.69
CA ASP A 23 0.19 0.68 -17.60
C ASP A 23 1.73 0.69 -17.46
N GLY A 24 2.31 -0.14 -16.60
CA GLY A 24 3.74 -0.47 -16.61
C GLY A 24 4.58 0.11 -15.48
N TYR A 25 4.01 0.90 -14.56
CA TYR A 25 4.70 1.37 -13.36
C TYR A 25 4.96 0.22 -12.39
N ILE A 26 6.15 0.23 -11.78
CA ILE A 26 6.57 -0.72 -10.75
C ILE A 26 6.54 0.00 -9.41
N LEU A 27 5.65 -0.45 -8.54
CA LEU A 27 5.41 0.10 -7.21
C LEU A 27 6.00 -0.80 -6.13
N HIS A 28 6.52 -0.19 -5.08
CA HIS A 28 7.08 -0.91 -3.93
C HIS A 28 6.25 -0.61 -2.68
N MET A 29 5.43 -1.57 -2.24
CA MET A 29 4.68 -1.45 -0.98
C MET A 29 5.54 -1.93 0.19
N HIS A 30 5.26 -1.40 1.38
CA HIS A 30 5.85 -1.88 2.61
C HIS A 30 4.81 -2.65 3.43
N ARG A 31 5.22 -3.73 4.07
CA ARG A 31 4.34 -4.55 4.90
C ARG A 31 4.97 -4.85 6.26
N ILE A 32 4.19 -4.67 7.33
CA ILE A 32 4.51 -5.13 8.68
C ILE A 32 3.52 -6.25 9.02
N PRO A 33 3.95 -7.52 8.91
CA PRO A 33 3.02 -8.65 9.01
C PRO A 33 2.47 -8.90 10.42
N TYR A 34 3.18 -8.45 11.46
CA TYR A 34 2.82 -8.65 12.87
C TYR A 34 3.53 -7.66 13.80
N GLY A 35 3.06 -7.56 15.05
CA GLY A 35 3.63 -6.69 16.08
C GLY A 35 4.98 -7.21 16.58
N LYS A 36 5.84 -6.32 17.08
CA LYS A 36 7.23 -6.66 17.45
C LYS A 36 7.35 -7.67 18.60
N ASN A 37 6.33 -7.77 19.45
CA ASN A 37 6.30 -8.66 20.60
C ASN A 37 5.44 -9.92 20.35
N ASP A 38 5.03 -10.16 19.11
CA ASP A 38 4.19 -11.31 18.79
C ASP A 38 4.94 -12.65 18.94
N THR A 39 4.26 -13.62 19.55
CA THR A 39 4.79 -14.99 19.67
C THR A 39 4.59 -15.78 18.37
N VAL A 40 5.36 -16.86 18.17
CA VAL A 40 5.21 -17.75 17.00
C VAL A 40 3.77 -18.21 16.80
N LYS A 41 3.03 -18.51 17.88
CA LYS A 41 1.60 -18.86 17.80
C LYS A 41 0.72 -17.71 17.31
N SER A 42 1.03 -16.47 17.71
CA SER A 42 0.33 -15.25 17.28
C SER A 42 0.58 -14.94 15.79
N VAL A 43 1.78 -15.21 15.29
CA VAL A 43 2.16 -15.00 13.89
C VAL A 43 1.40 -15.94 12.95
N MET A 44 1.10 -17.17 13.39
CA MET A 44 0.37 -18.17 12.58
C MET A 44 -1.14 -17.88 12.45
N ARG A 45 -1.68 -16.90 13.18
CA ARG A 45 -3.11 -16.55 13.10
C ARG A 45 -3.40 -15.74 11.83
N LYS A 46 -4.54 -15.99 11.17
CA LYS A 46 -5.04 -15.12 10.12
C LYS A 46 -5.39 -13.74 10.71
N ARG A 47 -4.77 -12.67 10.21
CA ARG A 47 -4.94 -11.29 10.71
C ARG A 47 -5.81 -10.47 9.77
N PRO A 48 -6.67 -9.58 10.28
CA PRO A 48 -7.32 -8.58 9.43
C PRO A 48 -6.26 -7.71 8.78
N VAL A 49 -6.47 -7.36 7.51
CA VAL A 49 -5.54 -6.55 6.73
C VAL A 49 -5.96 -5.09 6.82
N VAL A 50 -4.99 -4.21 7.06
CA VAL A 50 -5.20 -2.76 6.96
C VAL A 50 -4.23 -2.19 5.93
N PHE A 51 -4.76 -1.39 5.00
CA PHE A 51 -4.01 -0.74 3.94
C PHE A 51 -3.97 0.77 4.16
N PHE A 52 -2.76 1.30 4.36
CA PHE A 52 -2.52 2.72 4.51
C PHE A 52 -2.09 3.35 3.18
N GLN A 53 -2.76 4.43 2.80
CA GLN A 53 -2.42 5.21 1.62
C GLN A 53 -2.11 6.66 1.95
N HIS A 54 -0.90 7.09 1.60
CA HIS A 54 -0.38 8.43 1.85
C HIS A 54 -1.02 9.51 0.97
N GLY A 55 -0.81 10.77 1.37
CA GLY A 55 -1.28 11.95 0.64
C GLY A 55 -0.32 12.45 -0.44
N LEU A 56 -0.63 13.61 -1.02
CA LEU A 56 0.18 14.27 -2.04
C LEU A 56 1.60 14.55 -1.52
N LEU A 57 2.62 14.29 -2.35
CA LEU A 57 4.05 14.50 -2.05
C LEU A 57 4.55 13.85 -0.74
N SER A 58 3.85 12.81 -0.28
CA SER A 58 4.16 12.11 0.97
C SER A 58 4.65 10.68 0.72
N SER A 59 4.93 9.98 1.81
CA SER A 59 5.19 8.54 1.84
C SER A 59 4.61 7.93 3.13
N THR A 60 4.74 6.62 3.28
CA THR A 60 4.33 5.76 4.41
C THR A 60 4.05 6.42 5.79
N PHE A 61 2.99 5.96 6.49
CA PHE A 61 2.62 6.36 7.86
C PHE A 61 3.22 5.45 8.96
N THR A 62 4.51 5.57 9.23
CA THR A 62 5.24 4.56 10.02
C THR A 62 4.75 4.42 11.47
N PHE A 63 4.48 5.51 12.20
CA PHE A 63 4.08 5.43 13.61
C PHE A 63 2.66 4.87 13.81
N THR A 64 1.72 5.24 12.95
CA THR A 64 0.36 4.68 13.01
C THR A 64 0.37 3.20 12.60
N ALA A 65 1.21 2.81 11.64
CA ALA A 65 1.37 1.42 11.24
C ALA A 65 1.81 0.51 12.40
N PHE A 66 2.71 0.98 13.26
CA PHE A 66 3.15 0.23 14.45
C PHE A 66 2.01 -0.09 15.41
N ILE A 67 1.13 0.87 15.67
CA ILE A 67 -0.01 0.70 16.57
C ILE A 67 -0.94 -0.40 16.04
N PHE A 68 -1.20 -0.43 14.73
CA PHE A 68 -2.04 -1.48 14.12
C PHE A 68 -1.36 -2.85 14.13
N ALA A 69 -0.05 -2.91 13.88
CA ALA A 69 0.70 -4.17 13.94
C ALA A 69 0.64 -4.78 15.36
N ASP A 70 0.90 -3.96 16.39
CA ASP A 70 0.79 -4.38 17.80
C ASP A 70 -0.65 -4.72 18.21
N ALA A 71 -1.65 -4.11 17.57
CA ALA A 71 -3.07 -4.45 17.76
C ALA A 71 -3.50 -5.74 17.02
N GLY A 72 -2.60 -6.40 16.30
CA GLY A 72 -2.86 -7.70 15.67
C GLY A 72 -3.30 -7.64 14.20
N PHE A 73 -3.07 -6.53 13.50
CA PHE A 73 -3.33 -6.41 12.06
C PHE A 73 -2.11 -6.84 11.23
N ASP A 74 -2.38 -7.26 10.00
CA ASP A 74 -1.38 -7.33 8.92
C ASP A 74 -1.38 -5.99 8.18
N VAL A 75 -0.31 -5.21 8.36
CA VAL A 75 -0.29 -3.80 7.95
C VAL A 75 0.42 -3.65 6.62
N TRP A 76 -0.27 -3.05 5.65
CA TRP A 76 0.23 -2.76 4.32
C TRP A 76 0.25 -1.25 4.09
N MET A 77 1.29 -0.75 3.44
CA MET A 77 1.51 0.67 3.18
C MET A 77 1.83 0.86 1.70
N GLY A 78 0.92 1.52 1.00
CA GLY A 78 1.02 1.78 -0.43
C GLY A 78 2.01 2.90 -0.73
N ASN A 79 2.73 2.76 -1.83
CA ASN A 79 3.53 3.83 -2.44
C ASN A 79 3.07 4.00 -3.88
N VAL A 80 2.71 5.22 -4.24
CA VAL A 80 2.21 5.55 -5.58
C VAL A 80 3.36 5.81 -6.56
N ARG A 81 3.07 5.67 -7.85
CA ARG A 81 3.98 6.01 -8.96
C ARG A 81 4.64 7.38 -8.76
N GLY A 82 5.92 7.46 -9.07
CA GLY A 82 6.72 8.69 -9.02
C GLY A 82 7.23 9.11 -7.64
N ASN A 83 6.73 8.50 -6.55
CA ASN A 83 7.26 8.77 -5.21
C ASN A 83 8.69 8.18 -5.02
N PHE A 84 9.35 8.46 -3.90
CA PHE A 84 10.74 8.03 -3.65
C PHE A 84 10.96 6.52 -3.85
N TYR A 85 9.99 5.69 -3.49
CA TYR A 85 10.09 4.24 -3.55
C TYR A 85 9.66 3.65 -4.90
N SER A 86 8.86 4.37 -5.69
CA SER A 86 8.22 3.84 -6.91
C SER A 86 8.56 4.67 -8.14
N LYS A 87 9.86 4.73 -8.51
CA LYS A 87 10.38 5.47 -9.68
C LYS A 87 10.73 4.59 -10.90
N GLN A 88 10.14 3.41 -10.98
CA GLN A 88 10.45 2.41 -12.00
C GLN A 88 9.26 2.19 -12.92
N HIS A 89 9.54 1.97 -14.21
CA HIS A 89 8.55 1.67 -15.22
C HIS A 89 9.12 0.66 -16.23
N GLN A 90 8.27 -0.15 -16.84
CA GLN A 90 8.69 -1.20 -17.77
C GLN A 90 9.37 -0.64 -19.03
N ASN A 91 8.86 0.48 -19.56
CA ASN A 91 9.27 1.04 -20.85
C ASN A 91 9.98 2.40 -20.76
N TYR A 92 9.91 3.07 -19.61
CA TYR A 92 10.36 4.46 -19.45
C TYR A 92 11.25 4.59 -18.23
N SER A 93 12.17 5.54 -18.27
CA SER A 93 12.98 5.96 -17.13
C SER A 93 12.35 7.19 -16.49
N SER A 94 12.62 7.41 -15.20
CA SER A 94 12.25 8.67 -14.51
C SER A 94 12.89 9.94 -15.10
N LYS A 95 13.75 9.82 -16.11
CA LYS A 95 14.30 10.93 -16.90
C LYS A 95 13.46 11.29 -18.13
N ASP A 96 12.58 10.39 -18.57
CA ASP A 96 11.73 10.58 -19.73
C ASP A 96 10.48 11.37 -19.32
N GLU A 97 9.99 12.25 -20.19
CA GLU A 97 8.80 13.06 -19.89
C GLU A 97 7.55 12.18 -19.79
N GLU A 98 7.48 11.13 -20.60
CA GLU A 98 6.41 10.14 -20.66
C GLU A 98 6.22 9.42 -19.32
N TYR A 99 7.29 9.24 -18.54
CA TYR A 99 7.20 8.68 -17.19
C TYR A 99 6.38 9.57 -16.24
N TRP A 100 6.32 10.88 -16.48
CA TRP A 100 5.64 11.84 -15.60
C TRP A 100 4.27 12.27 -16.11
N GLN A 101 3.80 11.71 -17.23
CA GLN A 101 2.47 11.97 -17.80
C GLN A 101 1.38 11.19 -17.04
N PHE A 102 1.22 11.48 -15.75
CA PHE A 102 0.15 10.94 -14.90
C PHE A 102 -0.32 11.98 -13.88
N SER A 103 -1.51 11.77 -13.33
CA SER A 103 -2.05 12.52 -12.21
C SER A 103 -2.60 11.59 -11.13
N TRP A 104 -3.44 12.11 -10.23
CA TRP A 104 -4.17 11.27 -9.27
C TRP A 104 -5.17 10.33 -9.97
N ASP A 105 -5.59 10.64 -11.19
CA ASP A 105 -6.50 9.80 -12.00
C ASP A 105 -5.90 8.42 -12.25
N GLU A 106 -4.67 8.36 -12.78
CA GLU A 106 -3.98 7.09 -13.04
C GLU A 106 -3.65 6.35 -11.74
N ILE A 107 -3.36 7.08 -10.66
CA ILE A 107 -3.12 6.48 -9.33
C ILE A 107 -4.39 5.77 -8.84
N SER A 108 -5.56 6.40 -8.97
CA SER A 108 -6.84 5.78 -8.62
C SER A 108 -7.14 4.57 -9.52
N LYS A 109 -6.94 4.73 -10.83
CA LYS A 109 -7.31 3.73 -11.84
C LYS A 109 -6.41 2.49 -11.83
N TYR A 110 -5.11 2.67 -11.72
CA TYR A 110 -4.12 1.62 -11.93
C TYR A 110 -3.35 1.25 -10.65
N ASP A 111 -2.82 2.21 -9.90
CA ASP A 111 -2.00 1.92 -8.71
C ASP A 111 -2.84 1.24 -7.63
N LEU A 112 -4.00 1.82 -7.30
CA LEU A 112 -4.88 1.29 -6.26
C LEU A 112 -5.36 -0.12 -6.60
N ASN A 113 -5.74 -0.34 -7.87
CA ASN A 113 -6.11 -1.65 -8.38
C ASN A 113 -4.97 -2.67 -8.20
N ALA A 114 -3.76 -2.32 -8.64
CA ALA A 114 -2.61 -3.22 -8.57
C ALA A 114 -2.25 -3.54 -7.11
N MET A 115 -2.15 -2.52 -6.25
CA MET A 115 -1.77 -2.66 -4.85
C MET A 115 -2.80 -3.51 -4.07
N ILE A 116 -4.09 -3.17 -4.14
CA ILE A 116 -5.13 -3.89 -3.39
C ILE A 116 -5.27 -5.33 -3.88
N ASN A 117 -5.26 -5.57 -5.19
CA ASN A 117 -5.31 -6.94 -5.71
C ASN A 117 -4.10 -7.77 -5.25
N LYS A 118 -2.91 -7.17 -5.22
CA LYS A 118 -1.69 -7.83 -4.73
C LYS A 118 -1.82 -8.19 -3.25
N VAL A 119 -2.34 -7.29 -2.43
CA VAL A 119 -2.58 -7.52 -1.00
C VAL A 119 -3.54 -8.70 -0.79
N LEU A 120 -4.70 -8.70 -1.45
CA LEU A 120 -5.68 -9.79 -1.33
C LEU A 120 -5.12 -11.13 -1.87
N GLN A 121 -4.34 -11.08 -2.95
CA GLN A 121 -3.67 -12.27 -3.50
C GLN A 121 -2.67 -12.88 -2.52
N VAL A 122 -1.85 -12.06 -1.85
CA VAL A 122 -0.82 -12.52 -0.90
C VAL A 122 -1.46 -13.03 0.39
N THR A 123 -2.41 -12.28 0.93
CA THR A 123 -3.01 -12.54 2.25
C THR A 123 -4.15 -13.57 2.21
N LYS A 124 -4.72 -13.84 1.03
CA LYS A 124 -5.93 -14.67 0.84
C LYS A 124 -7.10 -14.19 1.68
N GLN A 125 -7.16 -12.89 1.95
CA GLN A 125 -8.34 -12.24 2.52
C GLN A 125 -9.31 -11.85 1.39
N PRO A 126 -10.63 -11.89 1.65
CA PRO A 126 -11.62 -11.43 0.67
C PRO A 126 -11.62 -9.90 0.53
N ASP A 127 -11.31 -9.20 1.62
CA ASP A 127 -11.35 -7.75 1.74
C ASP A 127 -10.24 -7.22 2.67
N LEU A 128 -10.16 -5.90 2.81
CA LEU A 128 -9.26 -5.22 3.75
C LEU A 128 -9.85 -3.91 4.26
N TYR A 129 -9.33 -3.40 5.38
CA TYR A 129 -9.62 -2.04 5.84
C TYR A 129 -8.75 -1.04 5.10
N TYR A 130 -9.33 0.05 4.60
CA TYR A 130 -8.58 1.11 3.93
C TYR A 130 -8.49 2.38 4.79
N ILE A 131 -7.28 2.92 4.94
CA ILE A 131 -7.02 4.20 5.62
C ILE A 131 -6.28 5.11 4.65
N GLY A 132 -7.01 6.05 4.07
CA GLY A 132 -6.47 7.08 3.19
C GLY A 132 -6.37 8.43 3.88
N HIS A 133 -5.27 9.15 3.66
CA HIS A 133 -5.10 10.54 4.09
C HIS A 133 -4.94 11.46 2.88
N SER A 134 -5.68 12.59 2.88
CA SER A 134 -5.57 13.63 1.84
C SER A 134 -5.78 13.03 0.43
N GLN A 135 -4.80 13.10 -0.47
CA GLN A 135 -4.88 12.46 -1.79
C GLN A 135 -5.16 10.94 -1.70
N GLY A 136 -4.68 10.26 -0.66
CA GLY A 136 -5.01 8.85 -0.42
C GLY A 136 -6.52 8.62 -0.21
N THR A 137 -7.23 9.59 0.37
CA THR A 137 -8.69 9.57 0.47
C THR A 137 -9.32 9.84 -0.89
N LEU A 138 -8.83 10.86 -1.61
CA LEU A 138 -9.34 11.24 -2.93
C LEU A 138 -9.31 10.06 -3.92
N ILE A 139 -8.17 9.37 -4.04
CA ILE A 139 -8.04 8.29 -5.04
C ILE A 139 -8.96 7.12 -4.75
N MET A 140 -9.29 6.84 -3.49
CA MET A 140 -10.23 5.78 -3.13
C MET A 140 -11.66 6.22 -3.42
N LEU A 141 -12.04 7.46 -3.07
CA LEU A 141 -13.36 7.99 -3.40
C LEU A 141 -13.60 8.00 -4.92
N ALA A 142 -12.62 8.45 -5.70
CA ALA A 142 -12.70 8.40 -7.16
C ALA A 142 -12.82 6.97 -7.70
N LYS A 143 -12.10 6.01 -7.09
CA LYS A 143 -12.16 4.61 -7.49
C LYS A 143 -13.56 4.02 -7.26
N LEU A 144 -14.11 4.23 -6.07
CA LEU A 144 -15.44 3.70 -5.72
C LEU A 144 -16.57 4.39 -6.49
N ALA A 145 -16.38 5.64 -6.90
CA ALA A 145 -17.34 6.34 -7.75
C ALA A 145 -17.35 5.86 -9.20
N THR A 146 -16.29 5.17 -9.67
CA THR A 146 -16.12 4.78 -11.08
C THR A 146 -16.06 3.26 -11.30
N ASP A 147 -15.89 2.47 -10.24
CA ASP A 147 -15.84 1.01 -10.27
C ASP A 147 -16.72 0.45 -9.15
N GLU A 148 -17.98 0.17 -9.50
CA GLU A 148 -18.99 -0.31 -8.55
C GLU A 148 -18.58 -1.62 -7.88
N GLU A 149 -17.79 -2.50 -8.52
CA GLU A 149 -17.39 -3.78 -7.91
C GLU A 149 -16.22 -3.62 -6.93
N PHE A 150 -15.49 -2.50 -6.98
CA PHE A 150 -14.31 -2.31 -6.15
C PHE A 150 -14.63 -2.26 -4.65
N HIS A 151 -15.85 -1.83 -4.27
CA HIS A 151 -16.27 -1.81 -2.87
C HIS A 151 -16.22 -3.20 -2.21
N LEU A 152 -16.40 -4.28 -2.98
CA LEU A 152 -16.35 -5.66 -2.47
C LEU A 152 -14.96 -6.05 -1.91
N LYS A 153 -13.92 -5.28 -2.24
CA LYS A 153 -12.54 -5.49 -1.79
C LYS A 153 -12.20 -4.71 -0.53
N VAL A 154 -13.07 -3.81 -0.09
CA VAL A 154 -12.85 -2.92 1.05
C VAL A 154 -13.91 -3.19 2.10
N TYR A 155 -13.47 -3.57 3.30
CA TYR A 155 -14.36 -3.85 4.41
C TYR A 155 -14.99 -2.54 4.90
N ASN A 156 -16.29 -2.37 4.62
CA ASN A 156 -17.13 -1.22 4.97
C ASN A 156 -16.54 0.14 4.58
N PHE A 157 -17.08 0.74 3.52
CA PHE A 157 -16.72 2.07 3.04
C PHE A 157 -17.92 3.02 3.05
#